data_AF-A0A2A4PID8-F1
#
_entry.id   AF-A0A2A4PID8-F1
#
_cell.length_a   1.000
_cell.length_b   1.000
_cell.length_c   1.000
_cell.angle_alpha   90.00
_cell.angle_beta   90.00
_cell.angle_gamma   90.00
#
_symmetry.space_group_name_H-M   'P 1'
#
loop_
_entity.id
_entity.type
_entity.pdbx_description
1 polymer ?
#
loop_
_entity_poly.entity_id
_entity_poly.type
_entity_poly.pdbx_seq_one_letter_code
_entity_poly.pdbx_strand_id
1 'polypeptide(L)'
;MASLPKVLLDASLSASANALGIAGSMASGIIEYLAEGTSTKRLHPGWAAQSGLKAALLAQNGFDGPRTVFEGQHGFFFGFADHAFTPDFGHLTDGLGEDWRMAGLAFKSYACGTMCQPFVDCAVRLAADGVDPDQVTDIVCKVGEGTVHRLWEPLAEKQKPTTRYSAKFSVPYCIAAGLIDGAAGFEQFTESRIADPTILRLAAKISYQIDPANEYPANYSGHLTVTMADGSVHEVDQPHLRGGAKEPLENQELRAKYRANAAVGDIPDDLANALERWCETAFEAPDMAGLAQFRI
;
A
#
# COMPACT_ATOMS: atom_id res chain seq x y z
N MET A 1 0.05 -16.11 28.00
CA MET A 1 -0.43 -16.17 26.60
C MET A 1 0.80 -16.18 25.71
N ALA A 2 1.03 -17.25 24.95
CA ALA A 2 2.12 -17.28 23.98
C ALA A 2 1.82 -16.25 22.87
N SER A 3 2.80 -15.43 22.50
CA SER A 3 2.69 -14.48 21.40
C SER A 3 2.70 -15.23 20.05
N LEU A 4 2.06 -14.64 19.03
CA LEU A 4 1.94 -15.18 17.66
C LEU A 4 3.25 -15.75 17.07
N PRO A 5 4.43 -15.09 17.23
CA PRO A 5 5.69 -15.62 16.72
C PRO A 5 6.04 -16.96 17.36
N LYS A 6 5.76 -17.13 18.65
CA LYS A 6 6.07 -18.34 19.42
C LYS A 6 5.23 -19.54 18.99
N VAL A 7 4.02 -19.31 18.46
CA VAL A 7 3.11 -20.36 17.98
C VAL A 7 3.65 -21.06 16.73
N LEU A 8 4.30 -20.33 15.80
CA LEU A 8 4.88 -20.93 14.60
C LEU A 8 6.37 -21.27 14.76
N LEU A 9 7.13 -20.49 15.52
CA LEU A 9 8.57 -20.72 15.72
C LEU A 9 8.87 -21.96 16.58
N ASP A 10 7.99 -22.32 17.50
CA ASP A 10 8.12 -23.53 18.34
C ASP A 10 7.29 -24.72 17.81
N ALA A 11 6.64 -24.58 16.65
CA ALA A 11 5.82 -25.64 16.06
C ALA A 11 6.70 -26.74 15.44
N SER A 12 6.26 -28.00 15.57
CA SER A 12 6.85 -29.09 14.78
C SER A 12 6.59 -28.87 13.28
N LEU A 13 7.44 -29.43 12.43
CA LEU A 13 7.25 -29.38 10.97
C LEU A 13 5.84 -29.83 10.55
N SER A 14 5.31 -30.87 11.21
CA SER A 14 3.97 -31.38 10.94
C SER A 14 2.88 -30.36 11.32
N ALA A 15 3.02 -29.70 12.48
CA ALA A 15 2.06 -28.67 12.89
C ALA A 15 2.11 -27.45 11.96
N SER A 16 3.29 -27.05 11.50
CA SER A 16 3.44 -25.95 10.52
C SER A 16 2.79 -26.28 9.17
N ALA A 17 3.01 -27.48 8.64
CA ALA A 17 2.37 -27.93 7.40
C ALA A 17 0.83 -28.01 7.53
N ASN A 18 0.33 -28.55 8.65
CA ASN A 18 -1.11 -28.57 8.94
C ASN A 18 -1.69 -27.15 9.04
N ALA A 19 -0.99 -26.22 9.72
CA ALA A 19 -1.41 -24.83 9.85
C ALA A 19 -1.54 -24.13 8.49
N LEU A 20 -0.55 -24.30 7.60
CA LEU A 20 -0.62 -23.78 6.22
C LEU A 20 -1.80 -24.41 5.45
N GLY A 21 -2.00 -25.72 5.62
CA GLY A 21 -3.14 -26.43 5.02
C GLY A 21 -4.49 -25.88 5.44
N ILE A 22 -4.71 -25.69 6.75
CA ILE A 22 -5.93 -25.10 7.30
C ILE A 22 -6.10 -23.66 6.81
N ALA A 23 -5.02 -22.87 6.81
CA ALA A 23 -5.04 -21.49 6.36
C ALA A 23 -5.44 -21.36 4.89
N GLY A 24 -5.02 -22.28 4.02
CA GLY A 24 -5.41 -22.30 2.62
C GLY A 24 -6.93 -22.41 2.41
N SER A 25 -7.64 -23.16 3.26
CA SER A 25 -9.12 -23.20 3.24
C SER A 25 -9.80 -21.96 3.80
N MET A 26 -9.07 -21.08 4.49
CA MET A 26 -9.57 -19.79 5.01
C MET A 26 -9.17 -18.60 4.11
N ALA A 27 -8.29 -18.82 3.14
CA ALA A 27 -7.77 -17.80 2.24
C ALA A 27 -8.88 -17.27 1.32
N SER A 28 -9.16 -15.97 1.42
CA SER A 28 -10.23 -15.30 0.67
C SER A 28 -10.01 -13.78 0.64
N GLY A 29 -10.84 -13.07 -0.13
CA GLY A 29 -10.83 -11.62 -0.28
C GLY A 29 -10.71 -11.22 -1.75
N ILE A 30 -11.77 -10.61 -2.29
CA ILE A 30 -11.83 -10.17 -3.69
C ILE A 30 -11.66 -8.65 -3.79
N ILE A 31 -11.24 -8.17 -4.95
CA ILE A 31 -10.95 -6.74 -5.18
C ILE A 31 -12.18 -5.88 -5.52
N GLU A 32 -13.39 -6.47 -5.50
CA GLU A 32 -14.66 -5.81 -5.88
C GLU A 32 -14.95 -4.54 -5.06
N TYR A 33 -14.37 -4.40 -3.87
CA TYR A 33 -14.43 -3.15 -3.11
C TYR A 33 -13.98 -1.92 -3.91
N LEU A 34 -13.19 -2.09 -4.98
CA LEU A 34 -12.76 -1.01 -5.87
C LEU A 34 -13.91 -0.43 -6.69
N ALA A 35 -14.93 -1.21 -7.04
CA ALA A 35 -16.03 -0.76 -7.89
C ALA A 35 -16.84 0.38 -7.26
N GLU A 36 -17.10 0.30 -5.96
CA GLU A 36 -17.85 1.33 -5.22
C GLU A 36 -17.00 2.07 -4.17
N GLY A 37 -15.71 1.73 -4.04
CA GLY A 37 -14.83 2.29 -3.03
C GLY A 37 -15.23 1.92 -1.60
N THR A 38 -15.70 0.70 -1.36
CA THR A 38 -16.17 0.27 -0.04
C THR A 38 -15.04 0.02 0.95
N SER A 39 -15.36 0.10 2.25
CA SER A 39 -14.38 -0.07 3.34
C SER A 39 -13.89 -1.52 3.52
N THR A 40 -14.46 -2.48 2.78
CA THR A 40 -14.20 -3.93 2.93
C THR A 40 -12.72 -4.28 2.82
N LYS A 41 -11.93 -3.59 2.00
CA LYS A 41 -10.47 -3.78 1.95
C LYS A 41 -9.79 -3.68 3.32
N ARG A 42 -10.28 -2.82 4.22
CA ARG A 42 -9.70 -2.62 5.55
C ARG A 42 -9.85 -3.86 6.42
N LEU A 43 -10.90 -4.66 6.19
CA LEU A 43 -11.13 -5.92 6.86
C LEU A 43 -10.12 -7.00 6.43
N HIS A 44 -9.73 -7.04 5.16
CA HIS A 44 -8.91 -8.11 4.59
C HIS A 44 -7.62 -8.43 5.39
N PRO A 45 -6.75 -7.47 5.74
CA PRO A 45 -5.55 -7.79 6.53
C PRO A 45 -5.87 -8.28 7.94
N GLY A 46 -6.92 -7.76 8.58
CA GLY A 46 -7.38 -8.23 9.89
C GLY A 46 -7.92 -9.66 9.82
N TRP A 47 -8.69 -9.97 8.76
CA TRP A 47 -9.20 -11.31 8.49
C TRP A 47 -8.06 -12.30 8.23
N ALA A 48 -7.07 -11.93 7.43
CA ALA A 48 -5.90 -12.76 7.17
C ALA A 48 -5.11 -13.06 8.46
N ALA A 49 -4.85 -12.04 9.29
CA ALA A 49 -4.15 -12.21 10.56
C ALA A 49 -4.93 -13.14 11.53
N GLN A 50 -6.25 -12.96 11.63
CA GLN A 50 -7.10 -13.79 12.47
C GLN A 50 -7.12 -15.25 11.98
N SER A 51 -7.25 -15.47 10.67
CA SER A 51 -7.29 -16.80 10.07
C SER A 51 -5.97 -17.54 10.26
N GLY A 52 -4.83 -16.88 10.05
CA GLY A 52 -3.51 -17.46 10.31
C GLY A 52 -3.32 -17.89 11.76
N LEU A 53 -3.75 -17.06 12.71
CA LEU A 53 -3.70 -17.41 14.14
C LEU A 53 -4.56 -18.64 14.47
N LYS A 54 -5.81 -18.66 14.00
CA LYS A 54 -6.71 -19.80 14.23
C LYS A 54 -6.16 -21.08 13.63
N ALA A 55 -5.64 -21.02 12.39
CA ALA A 55 -5.06 -22.16 11.71
C ALA A 55 -3.87 -22.74 12.49
N ALA A 56 -2.97 -21.88 12.98
CA ALA A 56 -1.83 -22.29 13.78
C ALA A 56 -2.26 -22.95 15.12
N LEU A 57 -3.23 -22.37 15.82
CA LEU A 57 -3.75 -22.93 17.08
C LEU A 57 -4.47 -24.27 16.86
N LEU A 58 -5.26 -24.40 15.79
CA LEU A 58 -5.92 -25.66 15.43
C LEU A 58 -4.90 -26.76 15.17
N ALA A 59 -3.88 -26.48 14.36
CA ALA A 59 -2.82 -27.43 14.06
C ALA A 59 -2.03 -27.87 15.30
N GLN A 60 -1.70 -26.95 16.19
CA GLN A 60 -1.03 -27.26 17.47
C GLN A 60 -1.86 -28.18 18.38
N ASN A 61 -3.19 -28.15 18.25
CA ASN A 61 -4.10 -29.01 19.01
C ASN A 61 -4.52 -30.27 18.24
N GLY A 62 -3.76 -30.64 17.18
CA GLY A 62 -3.94 -31.92 16.47
C GLY A 62 -4.99 -31.90 15.37
N PHE A 63 -5.44 -30.73 14.92
CA PHE A 63 -6.28 -30.63 13.72
C PHE A 63 -5.42 -30.76 12.45
N ASP A 64 -5.79 -31.66 11.55
CA ASP A 64 -5.05 -31.90 10.31
C ASP A 64 -5.47 -30.96 9.17
N GLY A 65 -4.47 -30.47 8.43
CA GLY A 65 -4.67 -29.69 7.21
C GLY A 65 -4.09 -30.41 5.99
N PRO A 66 -4.56 -30.08 4.77
CA PRO A 66 -3.96 -30.62 3.55
C PRO A 66 -2.50 -30.16 3.43
N ARG A 67 -1.54 -31.08 3.57
CA ARG A 67 -0.10 -30.74 3.56
C ARG A 67 0.42 -30.28 2.20
N THR A 68 -0.31 -30.60 1.13
CA THR A 68 -0.03 -30.20 -0.26
C THR A 68 -0.93 -29.03 -0.69
N VAL A 69 -1.27 -28.13 0.24
CA VAL A 69 -2.25 -27.05 0.01
C VAL A 69 -1.89 -26.13 -1.15
N PHE A 70 -0.62 -26.01 -1.51
CA PHE A 70 -0.19 -25.14 -2.61
C PHE A 70 -0.18 -25.91 -3.94
N GLU A 71 0.41 -27.11 -3.95
CA GLU A 71 0.82 -27.87 -5.14
C GLU A 71 -0.03 -29.11 -5.43
N GLY A 72 -0.91 -29.49 -4.51
CA GLY A 72 -1.80 -30.63 -4.66
C GLY A 72 -2.84 -30.42 -5.75
N GLN A 73 -3.44 -31.52 -6.23
CA GLN A 73 -4.44 -31.51 -7.31
C GLN A 73 -5.62 -30.54 -7.09
N HIS A 74 -5.99 -30.30 -5.83
CA HIS A 74 -7.05 -29.36 -5.43
C HIS A 74 -6.48 -28.18 -4.61
N GLY A 75 -5.20 -27.87 -4.85
CA GLY A 75 -4.46 -26.85 -4.11
C GLY A 75 -4.90 -25.43 -4.44
N PHE A 76 -4.50 -24.49 -3.59
CA PHE A 76 -4.80 -23.08 -3.68
C PHE A 76 -4.46 -22.50 -5.05
N PHE A 77 -3.27 -22.78 -5.59
CA PHE A 77 -2.87 -22.24 -6.89
C PHE A 77 -3.72 -22.80 -8.03
N PHE A 78 -4.11 -24.07 -7.99
CA PHE A 78 -5.04 -24.62 -8.98
C PHE A 78 -6.45 -24.01 -8.88
N GLY A 79 -6.88 -23.56 -7.71
CA GLY A 79 -8.20 -22.93 -7.51
C GLY A 79 -8.27 -21.45 -7.90
N PHE A 80 -7.15 -20.73 -7.89
CA PHE A 80 -7.13 -19.26 -8.04
C PHE A 80 -6.25 -18.73 -9.17
N ALA A 81 -5.23 -19.47 -9.63
CA ALA A 81 -4.39 -19.03 -10.72
C ALA A 81 -5.07 -19.29 -12.08
N ASP A 82 -4.71 -18.49 -13.08
CA ASP A 82 -5.11 -18.75 -14.45
C ASP A 82 -4.42 -20.03 -14.97
N HIS A 83 -5.22 -20.96 -15.47
CA HIS A 83 -4.78 -22.25 -15.98
C HIS A 83 -3.89 -22.15 -17.23
N ALA A 84 -3.80 -20.96 -17.85
CA ALA A 84 -2.85 -20.69 -18.92
C ALA A 84 -1.37 -20.70 -18.44
N PHE A 85 -1.13 -20.54 -17.13
CA PHE A 85 0.21 -20.54 -16.56
C PHE A 85 0.59 -21.92 -16.02
N THR A 86 1.82 -22.36 -16.32
CA THR A 86 2.44 -23.49 -15.64
C THR A 86 2.88 -23.04 -14.24
N PRO A 87 2.41 -23.68 -13.15
CA PRO A 87 2.84 -23.33 -11.80
C PRO A 87 4.35 -23.54 -11.61
N ASP A 88 5.03 -22.53 -11.07
CA ASP A 88 6.41 -22.64 -10.59
C ASP A 88 6.43 -22.46 -9.07
N PHE A 89 6.54 -23.58 -8.36
CA PHE A 89 6.60 -23.59 -6.90
C PHE A 89 8.00 -23.26 -6.36
N GLY A 90 9.02 -23.17 -7.22
CA GLY A 90 10.38 -22.77 -6.83
C GLY A 90 10.39 -21.40 -6.16
N HIS A 91 9.52 -20.49 -6.60
CA HIS A 91 9.32 -19.18 -6.00
C HIS A 91 8.90 -19.19 -4.52
N LEU A 92 8.36 -20.30 -3.99
CA LEU A 92 8.01 -20.42 -2.58
C LEU A 92 9.23 -20.64 -1.67
N THR A 93 10.27 -21.27 -2.21
CA THR A 93 11.45 -21.70 -1.46
C THR A 93 12.74 -21.00 -1.88
N ASP A 94 12.70 -20.26 -2.98
CA ASP A 94 13.86 -19.53 -3.51
C ASP A 94 14.37 -18.47 -2.51
N GLY A 95 15.66 -18.54 -2.20
CA GLY A 95 16.30 -17.71 -1.19
C GLY A 95 15.82 -17.94 0.25
N LEU A 96 15.10 -19.02 0.57
CA LEU A 96 14.60 -19.27 1.92
C LEU A 96 15.77 -19.45 2.92
N GLY A 97 15.82 -18.59 3.93
CA GLY A 97 16.90 -18.56 4.93
C GLY A 97 18.09 -17.66 4.56
N GLU A 98 18.13 -17.15 3.34
CA GLU A 98 19.18 -16.26 2.82
C GLU A 98 18.62 -14.86 2.53
N ASP A 99 17.47 -14.79 1.87
CA ASP A 99 16.81 -13.55 1.43
C ASP A 99 15.69 -13.11 2.39
N TRP A 100 15.98 -12.12 3.22
CA TRP A 100 15.01 -11.53 4.13
C TRP A 100 14.15 -10.47 3.44
N ARG A 101 13.04 -10.89 2.81
CA ARG A 101 12.14 -10.01 2.03
C ARG A 101 11.63 -8.78 2.79
N MET A 102 11.52 -8.84 4.13
CA MET A 102 11.10 -7.69 4.95
C MET A 102 12.06 -6.50 4.88
N ALA A 103 13.35 -6.73 4.62
CA ALA A 103 14.35 -5.65 4.51
C ALA A 103 14.14 -4.77 3.26
N GLY A 104 13.41 -5.28 2.25
CA GLY A 104 13.08 -4.55 1.03
C GLY A 104 11.68 -3.93 1.02
N LEU A 105 10.97 -3.90 2.16
CA LEU A 105 9.62 -3.33 2.22
C LEU A 105 9.63 -1.83 1.94
N ALA A 106 8.67 -1.40 1.13
CA ALA A 106 8.48 0.01 0.84
C ALA A 106 7.64 0.71 1.92
N PHE A 107 8.11 1.85 2.42
CA PHE A 107 7.33 2.74 3.26
C PHE A 107 6.68 3.83 2.42
N LYS A 108 5.35 3.82 2.36
CA LYS A 108 4.59 4.83 1.61
C LYS A 108 4.70 6.22 2.25
N SER A 109 5.11 7.23 1.48
CA SER A 109 5.08 8.64 1.88
C SER A 109 3.64 9.15 2.04
N TYR A 110 2.74 8.70 1.15
CA TYR A 110 1.37 9.20 1.04
C TYR A 110 0.33 8.14 1.41
N ALA A 111 -0.89 8.58 1.77
CA ALA A 111 -1.98 7.71 2.21
C ALA A 111 -2.84 7.17 1.04
N CYS A 112 -2.24 6.91 -0.13
CA CYS A 112 -2.87 6.47 -1.37
C CYS A 112 -2.37 5.11 -1.90
N GLY A 113 -2.90 4.66 -3.04
CA GLY A 113 -2.47 3.45 -3.75
C GLY A 113 -0.97 3.47 -4.07
N THR A 114 -0.30 2.30 -4.02
CA THR A 114 1.18 2.22 -4.15
C THR A 114 1.67 2.84 -5.46
N MET A 115 1.01 2.50 -6.57
CA MET A 115 1.34 2.99 -7.91
C MET A 115 1.08 4.51 -8.08
N CYS A 116 0.33 5.13 -7.18
CA CYS A 116 0.06 6.57 -7.23
C CYS A 116 1.20 7.40 -6.61
N GLN A 117 2.00 6.81 -5.72
CA GLN A 117 3.02 7.55 -4.93
C GLN A 117 3.98 8.34 -5.82
N PRO A 118 4.57 7.76 -6.90
CA PRO A 118 5.53 8.48 -7.73
C PRO A 118 4.92 9.70 -8.44
N PHE A 119 3.64 9.65 -8.82
CA PHE A 119 2.94 10.78 -9.42
C PHE A 119 2.71 11.91 -8.40
N VAL A 120 2.48 11.57 -7.13
CA VAL A 120 2.39 12.58 -6.06
C VAL A 120 3.75 13.20 -5.79
N ASP A 121 4.84 12.42 -5.77
CA ASP A 121 6.20 12.96 -5.65
C ASP A 121 6.50 13.97 -6.78
N CYS A 122 6.14 13.63 -8.03
CA CYS A 122 6.25 14.55 -9.16
C CYS A 122 5.45 15.85 -8.92
N ALA A 123 4.20 15.76 -8.46
CA ALA A 123 3.34 16.91 -8.22
C ALA A 123 3.89 17.82 -7.12
N VAL A 124 4.34 17.23 -6.01
CA VAL A 124 4.95 17.96 -4.89
C VAL A 124 6.24 18.66 -5.34
N ARG A 125 7.06 18.01 -6.17
CA ARG A 125 8.28 18.62 -6.72
C ARG A 125 7.96 19.81 -7.62
N LEU A 126 6.98 19.68 -8.52
CA LEU A 126 6.56 20.80 -9.37
C LEU A 126 6.01 21.99 -8.57
N ALA A 127 5.25 21.73 -7.51
CA ALA A 127 4.78 22.79 -6.62
C ALA A 127 5.95 23.53 -5.96
N ALA A 128 6.95 22.78 -5.47
CA ALA A 128 8.17 23.34 -4.89
C ALA A 128 9.01 24.13 -5.91
N ASP A 129 9.00 23.72 -7.18
CA ASP A 129 9.66 24.39 -8.30
C ASP A 129 8.88 25.63 -8.81
N GLY A 130 7.73 25.94 -8.20
CA GLY A 130 6.97 27.18 -8.45
C GLY A 130 5.87 27.07 -9.51
N VAL A 131 5.45 25.86 -9.90
CA VAL A 131 4.28 25.67 -10.75
C VAL A 131 3.03 26.15 -10.02
N ASP A 132 2.37 27.18 -10.56
CA ASP A 132 1.09 27.68 -10.05
C ASP A 132 -0.08 26.81 -10.56
N PRO A 133 -0.81 26.10 -9.69
CA PRO A 133 -1.98 25.28 -10.05
C PRO A 133 -3.05 26.03 -10.86
N ASP A 134 -3.22 27.34 -10.65
CA ASP A 134 -4.25 28.11 -11.33
C ASP A 134 -3.87 28.45 -12.78
N GLN A 135 -2.58 28.43 -13.12
CA GLN A 135 -2.08 28.61 -14.49
C GLN A 135 -2.02 27.31 -15.29
N VAL A 136 -2.19 26.14 -14.65
CA VAL A 136 -2.18 24.84 -15.35
C VAL A 136 -3.38 24.75 -16.30
N THR A 137 -3.14 24.40 -17.56
CA THR A 137 -4.20 24.12 -18.55
C THR A 137 -4.44 22.64 -18.76
N ASP A 138 -3.38 21.82 -18.67
CA ASP A 138 -3.44 20.37 -18.89
C ASP A 138 -2.29 19.66 -18.18
N ILE A 139 -2.53 18.43 -17.69
CA ILE A 139 -1.51 17.52 -17.17
C ILE A 139 -1.68 16.14 -17.80
N VAL A 140 -0.64 15.62 -18.45
CA VAL A 140 -0.63 14.27 -19.01
C VAL A 140 0.40 13.39 -18.31
N CYS A 141 -0.03 12.20 -17.92
CA CYS A 141 0.78 11.22 -17.21
C CYS A 141 1.09 10.01 -18.09
N LYS A 142 2.34 9.55 -18.13
CA LYS A 142 2.69 8.27 -18.76
C LYS A 142 2.47 7.13 -17.77
N VAL A 143 1.76 6.09 -18.17
CA VAL A 143 1.30 5.03 -17.24
C VAL A 143 1.45 3.64 -17.83
N GLY A 144 1.70 2.64 -16.99
CA GLY A 144 1.60 1.24 -17.39
C GLY A 144 0.14 0.81 -17.53
N GLU A 145 -0.17 0.06 -18.60
CA GLU A 145 -1.52 -0.41 -18.93
C GLU A 145 -2.21 -1.10 -17.72
N GLY A 146 -1.48 -1.97 -17.02
CA GLY A 146 -2.04 -2.74 -15.90
C GLY A 146 -2.49 -1.90 -14.70
N THR A 147 -2.16 -0.60 -14.66
CA THR A 147 -2.61 0.35 -13.63
C THR A 147 -3.93 1.05 -13.99
N VAL A 148 -4.28 1.11 -15.29
CA VAL A 148 -5.35 1.94 -15.85
C VAL A 148 -6.70 1.63 -15.21
N HIS A 149 -7.13 0.37 -15.27
CA HIS A 149 -8.44 -0.06 -14.78
C HIS A 149 -8.69 0.23 -13.29
N ARG A 150 -7.63 0.39 -12.47
CA ARG A 150 -7.77 0.61 -11.02
C ARG A 150 -7.65 2.07 -10.63
N LEU A 151 -6.84 2.83 -11.34
CA LEU A 151 -6.33 4.13 -10.88
C LEU A 151 -6.72 5.31 -11.76
N TRP A 152 -7.05 5.01 -13.02
CA TRP A 152 -7.29 6.00 -14.07
C TRP A 152 -8.68 5.90 -14.65
N GLU A 153 -9.27 4.70 -14.73
CA GLU A 153 -10.62 4.51 -15.27
C GLU A 153 -11.65 4.14 -14.19
N PRO A 154 -12.93 4.55 -14.34
CA PRO A 154 -13.42 5.54 -15.31
C PRO A 154 -12.84 6.94 -15.05
N LEU A 155 -12.29 7.61 -16.05
CA LEU A 155 -11.53 8.85 -15.85
C LEU A 155 -12.35 9.94 -15.15
N ALA A 156 -13.62 10.11 -15.51
CA ALA A 156 -14.50 11.09 -14.88
C ALA A 156 -14.68 10.84 -13.36
N GLU A 157 -14.75 9.58 -12.93
CA GLU A 157 -14.85 9.24 -11.51
C GLU A 157 -13.51 9.42 -10.79
N LYS A 158 -12.40 9.17 -11.48
CA LYS A 158 -11.07 9.45 -10.92
C LYS A 158 -10.85 10.95 -10.80
N GLN A 159 -11.25 11.76 -11.77
CA GLN A 159 -11.14 13.22 -11.67
C GLN A 159 -12.06 13.82 -10.61
N LYS A 160 -13.15 13.12 -10.23
CA LYS A 160 -14.10 13.55 -9.20
C LYS A 160 -14.50 12.39 -8.27
N PRO A 161 -13.60 11.94 -7.37
CA PRO A 161 -13.92 10.84 -6.47
C PRO A 161 -14.99 11.27 -5.46
N THR A 162 -15.98 10.43 -5.23
CA THR A 162 -17.14 10.72 -4.37
C THR A 162 -17.00 10.22 -2.94
N THR A 163 -15.98 9.40 -2.66
CA THR A 163 -15.74 8.88 -1.32
C THR A 163 -14.28 9.05 -0.92
N ARG A 164 -14.05 9.14 0.41
CA ARG A 164 -12.70 9.21 0.98
C ARG A 164 -11.81 8.03 0.59
N TYR A 165 -12.44 6.88 0.36
CA TYR A 165 -11.71 5.67 0.03
C TYR A 165 -11.40 5.58 -1.47
N SER A 166 -12.34 5.90 -2.35
CA SER A 166 -12.09 5.93 -3.80
C SER A 166 -11.06 7.00 -4.19
N ALA A 167 -11.05 8.15 -3.49
CA ALA A 167 -10.04 9.20 -3.68
C ALA A 167 -8.59 8.69 -3.53
N LYS A 168 -8.35 7.72 -2.65
CA LYS A 168 -7.02 7.11 -2.44
C LYS A 168 -6.53 6.27 -3.63
N PHE A 169 -7.43 5.93 -4.55
CA PHE A 169 -7.17 5.19 -5.78
C PHE A 169 -7.54 6.03 -7.01
N SER A 170 -7.53 7.35 -6.87
CA SER A 170 -7.62 8.29 -7.97
C SER A 170 -6.29 9.00 -8.13
N VAL A 171 -5.57 8.70 -9.22
CA VAL A 171 -4.31 9.38 -9.51
C VAL A 171 -4.54 10.85 -9.88
N PRO A 172 -5.55 11.24 -10.71
CA PRO A 172 -5.89 12.64 -10.94
C PRO A 172 -6.09 13.44 -9.65
N TYR A 173 -6.90 12.92 -8.72
CA TYR A 173 -7.12 13.58 -7.44
C TYR A 173 -5.84 13.71 -6.61
N CYS A 174 -5.05 12.63 -6.53
CA CYS A 174 -3.83 12.63 -5.73
C CYS A 174 -2.75 13.55 -6.31
N ILE A 175 -2.63 13.67 -7.64
CA ILE A 175 -1.73 14.66 -8.27
C ILE A 175 -2.20 16.07 -7.94
N ALA A 176 -3.51 16.35 -8.07
CA ALA A 176 -4.05 17.67 -7.75
C ALA A 176 -3.82 18.05 -6.28
N ALA A 177 -4.05 17.12 -5.35
CA ALA A 177 -3.74 17.31 -3.94
C ALA A 177 -2.23 17.52 -3.71
N GLY A 178 -1.37 16.75 -4.37
CA GLY A 178 0.09 16.94 -4.30
C GLY A 178 0.56 18.30 -4.79
N LEU A 179 -0.02 18.82 -5.88
CA LEU A 179 0.35 20.12 -6.45
C LEU A 179 -0.18 21.30 -5.62
N ILE A 180 -1.36 21.18 -5.02
CA ILE A 180 -2.00 22.26 -4.25
C ILE A 180 -1.56 22.26 -2.79
N ASP A 181 -1.55 21.10 -2.14
CA ASP A 181 -1.30 20.97 -0.70
C ASP A 181 0.15 20.59 -0.38
N GLY A 182 0.95 20.21 -1.39
CA GLY A 182 2.28 19.64 -1.17
C GLY A 182 2.25 18.28 -0.45
N ALA A 183 1.08 17.63 -0.37
CA ALA A 183 0.87 16.41 0.40
C ALA A 183 -0.32 15.57 -0.12
N ALA A 184 -0.34 14.30 0.28
CA ALA A 184 -1.50 13.42 0.14
C ALA A 184 -1.61 12.52 1.39
N GLY A 185 -1.67 13.16 2.56
CA GLY A 185 -1.78 12.54 3.88
C GLY A 185 -3.25 12.30 4.28
N PHE A 186 -3.51 12.08 5.57
CA PHE A 186 -4.89 11.87 6.06
C PHE A 186 -5.81 13.05 5.73
N GLU A 187 -5.33 14.29 5.92
CA GLU A 187 -6.08 15.53 5.71
C GLU A 187 -6.62 15.67 4.28
N GLN A 188 -5.83 15.25 3.29
CA GLN A 188 -6.21 15.26 1.87
C GLN A 188 -7.23 14.17 1.51
N PHE A 189 -7.68 13.34 2.44
CA PHE A 189 -8.76 12.37 2.18
C PHE A 189 -9.93 12.54 3.17
N THR A 190 -10.09 13.73 3.74
CA THR A 190 -11.30 14.13 4.48
C THR A 190 -12.45 14.44 3.52
N GLU A 191 -13.70 14.40 3.99
CA GLU A 191 -14.88 14.69 3.15
C GLU A 191 -14.85 16.11 2.59
N SER A 192 -14.42 17.08 3.39
CA SER A 192 -14.26 18.47 2.97
C SER A 192 -13.19 18.61 1.89
N ARG A 193 -12.03 17.93 2.02
CA ARG A 193 -10.98 18.02 1.02
C ARG A 193 -11.26 17.31 -0.28
N ILE A 194 -11.93 16.16 -0.28
CA ILE A 194 -12.30 15.49 -1.55
C ILE A 194 -13.37 16.27 -2.32
N ALA A 195 -14.18 17.08 -1.63
CA ALA A 195 -15.22 17.91 -2.22
C ALA A 195 -14.73 19.32 -2.60
N ASP A 196 -13.46 19.65 -2.35
CA ASP A 196 -12.90 20.99 -2.57
C ASP A 196 -12.91 21.35 -4.07
N PRO A 197 -13.64 22.41 -4.48
CA PRO A 197 -13.72 22.81 -5.89
C PRO A 197 -12.39 23.20 -6.51
N THR A 198 -11.41 23.65 -5.73
CA THR A 198 -10.08 24.00 -6.22
C THR A 198 -9.30 22.75 -6.63
N ILE A 199 -9.32 21.71 -5.78
CA ILE A 199 -8.68 20.43 -6.08
C ILE A 199 -9.37 19.76 -7.27
N LEU A 200 -10.71 19.73 -7.26
CA LEU A 200 -11.50 19.09 -8.33
C LEU A 200 -11.33 19.79 -9.69
N ARG A 201 -11.20 21.13 -9.70
CA ARG A 201 -10.94 21.90 -10.93
C ARG A 201 -9.59 21.55 -11.54
N LEU A 202 -8.55 21.35 -10.72
CA LEU A 202 -7.25 20.91 -11.20
C LEU A 202 -7.30 19.44 -11.65
N ALA A 203 -7.88 18.54 -10.84
CA ALA A 203 -7.99 17.12 -11.16
C ALA A 203 -8.69 16.86 -12.51
N ALA A 204 -9.69 17.67 -12.87
CA ALA A 204 -10.39 17.60 -14.15
C ALA A 204 -9.49 17.87 -15.38
N LYS A 205 -8.32 18.48 -15.20
CA LYS A 205 -7.32 18.75 -16.25
C LYS A 205 -6.27 17.65 -16.37
N ILE A 206 -6.39 16.57 -15.58
CA ILE A 206 -5.36 15.54 -15.47
C ILE A 206 -5.84 14.28 -16.19
N SER A 207 -5.03 13.81 -17.14
CA SER A 207 -5.27 12.64 -17.95
C SER A 207 -4.03 11.75 -18.04
N TYR A 208 -4.14 10.64 -18.75
CA TYR A 208 -3.05 9.68 -18.92
C TYR A 208 -2.88 9.26 -20.38
N GLN A 209 -1.68 8.79 -20.68
CA GLN A 209 -1.34 8.05 -21.88
C GLN A 209 -0.65 6.76 -21.48
N ILE A 210 -1.05 5.64 -22.10
CA ILE A 210 -0.36 4.36 -21.89
C ILE A 210 1.03 4.46 -22.52
N ASP A 211 2.04 4.13 -21.72
CA ASP A 211 3.42 4.00 -22.16
C ASP A 211 3.80 2.51 -22.23
N PRO A 212 3.99 1.94 -23.44
CA PRO A 212 4.41 0.56 -23.61
C PRO A 212 5.79 0.23 -23.01
N ALA A 213 6.63 1.25 -22.74
CA ALA A 213 7.92 1.08 -22.10
C ALA A 213 7.83 1.09 -20.56
N ASN A 214 6.64 1.33 -19.98
CA ASN A 214 6.47 1.33 -18.54
C ASN A 214 6.72 -0.08 -17.96
N GLU A 215 7.53 -0.14 -16.91
CA GLU A 215 8.01 -1.38 -16.31
C GLU A 215 7.02 -2.06 -15.33
N TYR A 216 5.78 -1.57 -15.21
CA TYR A 216 4.78 -2.17 -14.31
C TYR A 216 4.54 -3.67 -14.65
N PRO A 217 4.50 -4.57 -13.64
CA PRO A 217 4.55 -4.32 -12.20
C PRO A 217 5.96 -4.43 -11.57
N ALA A 218 7.03 -4.60 -12.35
CA ALA A 218 8.40 -4.75 -11.85
C ALA A 218 8.96 -3.46 -11.22
N ASN A 219 8.46 -2.30 -11.65
CA ASN A 219 8.78 -1.00 -11.06
C ASN A 219 7.54 -0.11 -10.99
N TYR A 220 7.55 0.86 -10.08
CA TYR A 220 6.53 1.90 -9.99
C TYR A 220 7.21 3.25 -10.22
N SER A 221 6.90 3.88 -11.34
CA SER A 221 7.41 5.20 -11.73
C SER A 221 6.27 6.20 -11.89
N GLY A 222 6.61 7.49 -11.92
CA GLY A 222 5.69 8.59 -12.13
C GLY A 222 6.28 9.57 -13.14
N HIS A 223 5.42 10.15 -13.96
CA HIS A 223 5.78 11.16 -14.96
C HIS A 223 4.62 12.14 -15.08
N LEU A 224 4.91 13.44 -15.04
CA LEU A 224 3.94 14.50 -15.37
C LEU A 224 4.52 15.40 -16.45
N THR A 225 3.75 15.65 -17.50
CA THR A 225 3.95 16.81 -18.40
C THR A 225 2.84 17.80 -18.07
N VAL A 226 3.20 18.99 -17.60
CA VAL A 226 2.28 20.06 -17.21
C VAL A 226 2.37 21.20 -18.23
N THR A 227 1.25 21.54 -18.84
CA THR A 227 1.13 22.68 -19.75
C THR A 227 0.51 23.87 -19.02
N MET A 228 1.13 25.04 -19.15
CA MET A 228 0.71 26.28 -18.50
C MET A 228 -0.08 27.18 -19.47
N ALA A 229 -0.80 28.17 -18.94
CA ALA A 229 -1.63 29.09 -19.73
C ALA A 229 -0.82 30.02 -20.66
N ASP A 230 0.45 30.28 -20.33
CA ASP A 230 1.39 31.00 -21.18
C ASP A 230 2.04 30.12 -22.28
N GLY A 231 1.68 28.83 -22.30
CA GLY A 231 2.21 27.83 -23.24
C GLY A 231 3.52 27.17 -22.81
N SER A 232 4.08 27.53 -21.67
CA SER A 232 5.24 26.82 -21.11
C SER A 232 4.89 25.40 -20.68
N VAL A 233 5.89 24.51 -20.70
CA VAL A 233 5.74 23.10 -20.39
C VAL A 233 6.78 22.69 -19.34
N HIS A 234 6.33 22.02 -18.29
CA HIS A 234 7.18 21.46 -17.24
C HIS A 234 7.06 19.94 -17.25
N GLU A 235 8.20 19.25 -17.31
CA GLU A 235 8.26 17.79 -17.28
C GLU A 235 9.03 17.31 -16.06
N VAL A 236 8.54 16.22 -15.46
CA VAL A 236 9.04 15.74 -14.17
C VAL A 236 8.90 14.23 -14.07
N ASP A 237 9.99 13.54 -13.75
CA ASP A 237 10.03 12.09 -13.60
C ASP A 237 10.41 11.65 -12.18
N GLN A 238 9.69 10.66 -11.66
CA GLN A 238 10.04 9.90 -10.47
C GLN A 238 10.29 8.46 -10.91
N PRO A 239 11.55 8.02 -11.09
CA PRO A 239 11.88 6.78 -11.79
C PRO A 239 11.59 5.50 -10.97
N HIS A 240 11.34 5.64 -9.68
CA HIS A 240 11.06 4.53 -8.78
C HIS A 240 10.21 4.96 -7.59
N LEU A 241 9.63 3.99 -6.89
CA LEU A 241 8.89 4.22 -5.65
C LEU A 241 9.82 4.74 -4.56
N ARG A 242 9.68 6.03 -4.24
CA ARG A 242 10.24 6.60 -3.03
C ARG A 242 9.65 5.92 -1.79
N GLY A 243 10.52 5.65 -0.83
CA GLY A 243 10.31 4.75 0.29
C GLY A 243 10.56 3.28 0.03
N GLY A 244 10.81 2.87 -1.23
CA GLY A 244 11.24 1.52 -1.59
C GLY A 244 12.75 1.32 -1.48
N ALA A 245 13.25 0.13 -1.86
CA ALA A 245 14.66 -0.23 -1.73
C ALA A 245 15.65 0.68 -2.49
N LYS A 246 15.22 1.30 -3.61
CA LYS A 246 16.05 2.20 -4.43
C LYS A 246 16.18 3.60 -3.83
N GLU A 247 15.19 4.03 -3.07
CA GLU A 247 15.13 5.36 -2.45
C GLU A 247 14.37 5.27 -1.13
N PRO A 248 14.96 4.70 -0.06
CA PRO A 248 14.30 4.56 1.22
C PRO A 248 13.94 5.91 1.83
N LEU A 249 12.87 5.98 2.62
CA LEU A 249 12.58 7.16 3.42
C LEU A 249 13.61 7.29 4.54
N GLU A 250 14.03 8.51 4.83
CA GLU A 250 14.91 8.75 5.96
C GLU A 250 14.17 8.52 7.29
N ASN A 251 14.91 8.16 8.34
CA ASN A 251 14.32 7.94 9.67
C ASN A 251 13.55 9.15 10.19
N GLN A 252 13.99 10.37 9.86
CA GLN A 252 13.28 11.59 10.24
C GLN A 252 11.89 11.67 9.59
N GLU A 253 11.76 11.23 8.35
CA GLU A 253 10.49 11.21 7.62
C GLU A 253 9.55 10.14 8.17
N LEU A 254 10.08 8.97 8.49
CA LEU A 254 9.32 7.90 9.15
C LEU A 254 8.79 8.36 10.51
N ARG A 255 9.60 9.07 11.29
CA ARG A 255 9.20 9.68 12.56
C ARG A 255 8.15 10.76 12.36
N ALA A 256 8.35 11.68 11.42
CA ALA A 256 7.37 12.73 11.11
C ALA A 256 6.02 12.12 10.72
N LYS A 257 6.02 11.08 9.89
CA LYS A 257 4.82 10.31 9.53
C LYS A 257 4.19 9.62 10.73
N TYR A 258 4.97 8.99 11.59
CA TYR A 258 4.49 8.38 12.83
C TYR A 258 3.76 9.40 13.70
N ARG A 259 4.35 10.59 13.90
CA ARG A 259 3.77 11.68 14.68
C ARG A 259 2.49 12.24 14.06
N ALA A 260 2.47 12.42 12.74
CA ALA A 260 1.25 12.84 12.03
C ALA A 260 0.10 11.84 12.25
N ASN A 261 0.37 10.53 12.19
CA ASN A 261 -0.65 9.51 12.45
C ASN A 261 -1.09 9.47 13.93
N ALA A 262 -0.15 9.64 14.87
CA ALA A 262 -0.46 9.69 16.30
C ALA A 262 -1.36 10.89 16.63
N ALA A 263 -1.08 12.06 16.05
CA ALA A 263 -1.91 13.26 16.20
C ALA A 263 -3.33 13.05 15.66
N VAL A 264 -3.48 12.45 14.48
CA VAL A 264 -4.80 12.11 13.92
C VAL A 264 -5.59 11.14 14.80
N GLY A 265 -4.89 10.27 15.54
CA GLY A 265 -5.49 9.33 16.48
C GLY A 265 -5.76 9.90 17.86
N ASP A 266 -5.55 11.20 18.08
CA ASP A 266 -5.61 11.86 19.40
C ASP A 266 -4.74 11.15 20.46
N ILE A 267 -3.60 10.59 20.03
CA ILE A 267 -2.68 9.88 20.92
C ILE A 267 -1.89 10.92 21.73
N PRO A 268 -1.88 10.82 23.07
CA PRO A 268 -1.08 11.72 23.91
C PRO A 268 0.40 11.72 23.52
N ASP A 269 1.02 12.90 23.48
CA ASP A 269 2.41 13.07 23.04
C ASP A 269 3.38 12.24 23.87
N ASP A 270 3.17 12.13 25.18
CA ASP A 270 3.97 11.32 26.08
C ASP A 270 3.88 9.82 25.75
N LEU A 271 2.68 9.32 25.44
CA LEU A 271 2.45 7.94 25.01
C LEU A 271 3.10 7.68 23.65
N ALA A 272 2.95 8.59 22.69
CA ALA A 272 3.58 8.48 21.39
C ALA A 272 5.12 8.52 21.49
N ASN A 273 5.66 9.42 22.32
CA ASN A 273 7.09 9.49 22.63
C ASN A 273 7.61 8.19 23.26
N ALA A 274 6.85 7.61 24.18
CA ALA A 274 7.23 6.38 24.86
C ALA A 274 7.21 5.17 23.91
N LEU A 275 6.21 5.07 23.04
CA LEU A 275 6.14 4.01 22.04
C LEU A 275 7.29 4.12 21.03
N GLU A 276 7.60 5.32 20.55
CA GLU A 276 8.75 5.53 19.63
C GLU A 276 10.06 5.04 20.25
N ARG A 277 10.37 5.45 21.49
CA ARG A 277 11.57 4.98 22.20
C ARG A 277 11.57 3.47 22.41
N TRP A 278 10.42 2.88 22.73
CA TRP A 278 10.32 1.43 22.89
C TRP A 278 10.63 0.71 21.58
N CYS A 279 10.11 1.19 20.44
CA CYS A 279 10.38 0.62 19.11
C CYS A 279 11.88 0.59 18.76
N GLU A 280 12.67 1.58 19.20
CA GLU A 280 14.13 1.62 18.97
C GLU A 280 14.87 0.47 19.67
N THR A 281 14.32 -0.04 20.78
CA THR A 281 14.90 -1.14 21.59
C THR A 281 14.10 -2.44 21.51
N ALA A 282 13.07 -2.51 20.66
CA ALA A 282 12.09 -3.60 20.68
C ALA A 282 12.70 -4.99 20.47
N PHE A 283 13.79 -5.07 19.70
CA PHE A 283 14.50 -6.33 19.43
C PHE A 283 15.48 -6.74 20.54
N GLU A 284 15.74 -5.88 21.52
CA GLU A 284 16.51 -6.20 22.73
C GLU A 284 15.63 -6.82 23.82
N ALA A 285 14.31 -6.66 23.72
CA ALA A 285 13.36 -7.21 24.67
C ALA A 285 13.29 -8.75 24.60
N PRO A 286 13.12 -9.44 25.74
CA PRO A 286 13.03 -10.91 25.75
C PRO A 286 11.77 -11.43 25.05
N ASP A 287 10.70 -10.62 25.02
CA ASP A 287 9.48 -10.86 24.28
C ASP A 287 8.74 -9.54 24.01
N MET A 288 7.57 -9.64 23.37
CA MET A 288 6.73 -8.49 22.98
C MET A 288 5.70 -8.10 24.06
N ALA A 289 5.76 -8.64 25.28
CA ALA A 289 4.78 -8.33 26.33
C ALA A 289 4.80 -6.86 26.75
N GLY A 290 5.95 -6.19 26.61
CA GLY A 290 6.12 -4.76 26.86
C GLY A 290 5.19 -3.86 26.03
N LEU A 291 4.68 -4.34 24.88
CA LEU A 291 3.69 -3.60 24.08
C LEU A 291 2.38 -3.35 24.84
N ALA A 292 2.05 -4.16 25.85
CA ALA A 292 0.80 -4.04 26.58
C ALA A 292 0.61 -2.68 27.28
N GLN A 293 1.70 -1.96 27.58
CA GLN A 293 1.66 -0.64 28.20
C GLN A 293 1.18 0.46 27.25
N PHE A 294 1.15 0.21 25.94
CA PHE A 294 0.72 1.16 24.91
C PHE A 294 -0.70 0.90 24.40
N ARG A 295 -1.46 0.05 25.10
CA ARG A 295 -2.87 -0.19 24.77
C ARG A 295 -3.69 1.04 25.18
N ILE A 296 -4.47 1.54 24.24
CA ILE A 296 -5.43 2.63 24.41
C ILE A 296 -6.82 2.02 24.60
#